data_AF-A0AAV4J1I6-F1
#
_entry.id   AF-A0AAV4J1I6-F1
#
_cell.length_a   1.000
_cell.length_b   1.000
_cell.length_c   1.000
_cell.angle_alpha   90.00
_cell.angle_beta   90.00
_cell.angle_gamma   90.00
#
_symmetry.space_group_name_H-M   'P 1'
#
loop_
_entity.id
_entity.type
_entity.pdbx_description
1 polymer ?
#
loop_
_entity_poly.entity_id
_entity_poly.type
_entity_poly.pdbx_seq_one_letter_code
_entity_poly.pdbx_strand_id
1 'polypeptide(L)'
;MRMEGFAYIKTVAYRNKRWKQRRIVHIWLDRVIKVTDVNEKPEISDEKTSIEVCEGKTEFLPPFTMTDPDEEDTHLWTFVGNSNDEGLYYIHPTTGLLGTNIDYDVDPDYDKPKRYPGKFTYKVREAAITEKAHTE
;
A
#
# COMPACT_ATOMS: atom_id res chain seq x y z
N MET A 1 -4.50 -5.03 -19.37
CA MET A 1 -5.78 -5.47 -20.01
C MET A 1 -5.81 -4.96 -21.46
N ARG A 2 -5.80 -5.84 -22.47
CA ARG A 2 -5.76 -5.46 -23.89
C ARG A 2 -7.20 -5.33 -24.43
N MET A 3 -7.65 -4.11 -24.70
CA MET A 3 -8.90 -3.89 -25.44
C MET A 3 -8.55 -3.57 -26.90
N GLU A 4 -9.00 -4.41 -27.83
CA GLU A 4 -8.76 -4.22 -29.26
C GLU A 4 -9.85 -3.33 -29.86
N GLY A 5 -9.46 -2.13 -30.32
CA GLY A 5 -10.32 -1.22 -31.08
C GLY A 5 -10.06 -1.36 -32.57
N PHE A 6 -11.04 -1.83 -33.34
CA PHE A 6 -10.94 -1.98 -34.80
C PHE A 6 -11.07 -0.62 -35.51
N ALA A 7 -10.04 -0.22 -36.25
CA ALA A 7 -10.13 0.90 -37.20
C ALA A 7 -10.28 0.35 -38.62
N TYR A 8 -11.38 0.68 -39.31
CA TYR A 8 -11.65 0.23 -40.68
C TYR A 8 -11.18 1.27 -41.71
N ILE A 9 -10.22 0.93 -42.56
CA ILE A 9 -9.90 1.73 -43.76
C ILE A 9 -10.38 0.95 -44.99
N LYS A 10 -11.40 1.47 -45.69
CA LYS A 10 -11.87 0.92 -46.97
C LYS A 10 -11.15 1.64 -48.12
N THR A 11 -10.09 1.06 -48.67
CA THR A 11 -9.53 1.54 -49.94
C THR A 11 -10.05 0.67 -51.08
N VAL A 12 -10.77 1.28 -52.04
CA VAL A 12 -11.27 0.61 -53.25
C VAL A 12 -10.26 0.86 -54.38
N ALA A 13 -9.52 -0.18 -54.79
CA ALA A 13 -8.66 -0.11 -55.97
C ALA A 13 -9.36 -0.71 -57.20
N TYR A 14 -9.47 0.06 -58.28
CA TYR A 14 -10.00 -0.41 -59.56
C TYR A 14 -8.86 -0.86 -60.47
N ARG A 15 -8.83 -2.12 -60.90
CA ARG A 15 -7.91 -2.60 -61.94
C ARG A 15 -8.72 -3.12 -63.13
N ASN A 16 -8.76 -2.32 -64.20
CA ASN A 16 -9.34 -2.57 -65.53
C ASN A 16 -10.87 -2.51 -65.72
N LYS A 17 -11.29 -1.67 -66.68
CA LYS A 17 -12.68 -1.35 -67.08
C LYS A 17 -13.51 -2.51 -67.64
N ARG A 18 -13.01 -3.75 -67.68
CA ARG A 18 -13.67 -4.87 -68.39
C ARG A 18 -14.23 -5.98 -67.52
N TRP A 19 -13.82 -6.09 -66.25
CA TRP A 19 -14.37 -7.07 -65.30
C TRP A 19 -14.36 -6.45 -63.90
N LYS A 20 -15.53 -6.10 -63.35
CA LYS A 20 -15.66 -5.46 -62.03
C LYS A 20 -15.48 -6.50 -60.91
N GLN A 21 -14.26 -6.98 -60.67
CA GLN A 21 -13.96 -7.73 -59.44
C GLN A 21 -13.61 -6.75 -58.31
N ARG A 22 -14.45 -6.73 -57.27
CA ARG A 22 -14.20 -5.97 -56.04
C ARG A 22 -13.32 -6.83 -55.13
N ARG A 23 -12.06 -6.47 -54.93
CA ARG A 23 -11.24 -7.04 -53.83
C ARG A 23 -11.32 -6.09 -52.65
N ILE A 24 -11.91 -6.56 -51.57
CA ILE A 24 -11.82 -5.90 -50.26
C ILE A 24 -10.51 -6.39 -49.66
N VAL A 25 -9.57 -5.47 -49.45
CA VAL A 25 -8.35 -5.75 -48.67
C VAL A 25 -8.66 -5.36 -47.24
N HIS A 26 -8.67 -6.35 -46.35
CA HIS A 26 -8.72 -6.09 -44.91
C HIS A 26 -7.29 -5.81 -44.45
N ILE A 27 -7.06 -4.61 -43.93
CA ILE A 27 -5.81 -4.24 -43.28
C ILE A 27 -6.16 -4.09 -41.81
N TRP A 28 -5.58 -4.94 -40.96
CA TRP A 28 -5.69 -4.82 -39.52
C TRP A 28 -4.58 -3.87 -39.06
N LEU A 29 -4.93 -2.85 -38.27
CA LEU A 29 -3.97 -2.02 -37.57
C LEU A 29 -4.01 -2.44 -36.10
N ASP A 30 -2.92 -3.03 -35.62
CA ASP A 30 -2.77 -3.28 -34.20
C ASP A 30 -2.56 -1.94 -33.49
N ARG A 31 -3.45 -1.58 -32.57
CA ARG A 31 -3.27 -0.43 -31.68
C ARG A 31 -2.67 -0.93 -30.38
N VAL A 32 -1.47 -0.45 -30.06
CA VAL A 32 -0.84 -0.64 -28.76
C VAL A 32 -1.32 0.47 -27.85
N ILE A 33 -2.00 0.11 -26.75
CA ILE A 33 -2.28 1.02 -25.64
C ILE A 33 -1.19 0.76 -24.60
N LYS A 34 -0.41 1.79 -24.27
CA LYS A 34 0.51 1.75 -23.14
C LYS A 34 -0.19 2.34 -21.93
N VAL A 35 -0.15 1.62 -20.81
CA VAL A 35 -0.53 2.14 -19.50
C VAL A 35 0.78 2.37 -18.77
N THR A 36 1.02 3.60 -18.36
CA THR A 36 2.17 3.93 -17.52
C THR A 36 1.73 3.84 -16.07
N ASP A 37 2.55 3.17 -15.29
CA ASP A 37 2.37 3.04 -13.85
C ASP A 37 2.56 4.38 -13.14
N VAL A 38 1.86 4.58 -12.03
CA VAL A 38 1.99 5.75 -11.14
C VAL A 38 1.95 5.26 -9.71
N ASN A 39 2.74 5.88 -8.83
CA ASN A 39 2.74 5.46 -7.43
C ASN A 39 1.38 5.75 -6.77
N GLU A 40 0.76 4.72 -6.23
CA GLU A 40 -0.39 4.79 -5.36
C GLU A 40 0.04 5.00 -3.89
N LYS A 41 -0.95 5.25 -3.02
CA LYS A 41 -0.69 5.38 -1.59
C LYS A 41 -0.88 4.01 -0.92
N PRO A 42 -0.11 3.73 0.14
CA PRO A 42 -0.34 2.57 0.98
C PRO A 42 -1.62 2.72 1.80
N GLU A 43 -2.30 1.60 2.05
CA GLU A 43 -3.51 1.51 2.85
C GLU A 43 -3.30 0.57 4.04
N ILE A 44 -3.49 1.07 5.27
CA ILE A 44 -3.37 0.27 6.49
C ILE A 44 -4.63 -0.58 6.65
N SER A 45 -4.48 -1.90 6.75
CA SER A 45 -5.58 -2.86 6.88
C SER A 45 -6.08 -3.03 8.32
N ASP A 46 -5.28 -2.66 9.31
CA ASP A 46 -5.58 -2.83 10.74
C ASP A 46 -6.11 -1.54 11.39
N GLU A 47 -7.43 -1.45 11.60
CA GLU A 47 -8.06 -0.40 12.41
C GLU A 47 -8.16 -0.80 13.90
N LYS A 48 -7.07 -1.31 14.49
CA LYS A 48 -7.08 -1.69 15.91
C LYS A 48 -7.24 -0.45 16.79
N THR A 49 -8.35 -0.37 17.52
CA THR A 49 -8.62 0.70 18.50
C THR A 49 -8.19 0.33 19.92
N SER A 50 -7.85 -0.93 20.17
CA SER A 50 -7.33 -1.43 21.44
C SER A 50 -6.47 -2.67 21.22
N ILE A 51 -5.46 -2.85 22.07
CA ILE A 51 -4.60 -4.03 22.11
C ILE A 51 -4.52 -4.48 23.57
N GLU A 52 -4.74 -5.76 23.81
CA GLU A 52 -4.52 -6.40 25.11
C GLU A 52 -3.16 -7.07 25.11
N VAL A 53 -2.38 -6.84 26.18
CA VAL A 53 -1.01 -7.33 26.31
C VAL A 53 -0.84 -7.92 27.69
N CYS A 54 -0.11 -9.03 27.80
CA CYS A 54 0.26 -9.56 29.11
C CYS A 54 1.30 -8.63 29.76
N GLU A 55 1.29 -8.57 31.08
CA GLU A 55 2.33 -7.90 31.85
C GLU A 55 3.74 -8.46 31.51
N GLY A 56 4.76 -7.62 31.68
CA GLY A 56 6.14 -7.98 31.34
C GLY A 56 6.42 -8.10 29.83
N LYS A 57 5.43 -7.81 28.96
CA LYS A 57 5.62 -7.81 27.50
C LYS A 57 5.86 -6.39 26.99
N THR A 58 6.96 -6.24 26.25
CA THR A 58 7.32 -4.98 25.60
C THR A 58 6.89 -4.92 24.14
N GLU A 59 6.59 -6.06 23.51
CA GLU A 59 6.17 -6.16 22.10
C GLU A 59 4.69 -6.53 21.99
N PHE A 60 3.98 -5.84 21.10
CA PHE A 60 2.55 -5.97 20.93
C PHE A 60 2.24 -6.67 19.60
N LEU A 61 1.89 -7.96 19.69
CA LEU A 61 1.60 -8.79 18.53
C LEU A 61 0.10 -8.86 18.24
N PRO A 62 -0.30 -9.05 16.96
CA PRO A 62 0.56 -9.02 15.77
C PRO A 62 0.87 -7.58 15.31
N PRO A 63 1.94 -7.38 14.51
CA PRO A 63 2.28 -6.07 13.94
C PRO A 63 1.16 -5.51 13.06
N PHE A 64 1.19 -4.20 12.80
CA PHE A 64 0.32 -3.58 11.82
C PHE A 64 0.63 -4.07 10.42
N THR A 65 -0.44 -4.22 9.62
CA THR A 65 -0.35 -4.61 8.22
C THR A 65 -0.85 -3.50 7.30
N MET A 66 -0.32 -3.46 6.08
CA MET A 66 -0.75 -2.55 5.02
C MET A 66 -0.74 -3.25 3.66
N THR A 67 -1.42 -2.66 2.69
CA THR A 67 -1.35 -3.03 1.28
C THR A 67 -0.93 -1.83 0.45
N ASP A 68 -0.03 -2.06 -0.49
CA ASP A 68 0.36 -1.11 -1.52
C ASP A 68 0.36 -1.84 -2.87
N PRO A 69 -0.32 -1.32 -3.92
CA PRO A 69 -0.27 -1.88 -5.27
C PRO A 69 1.13 -1.87 -5.90
N ASP A 70 2.01 -0.96 -5.46
CA ASP A 70 3.34 -0.77 -5.99
C ASP A 70 4.36 -1.67 -5.27
N GLU A 71 4.63 -2.87 -5.83
CA GLU A 71 5.43 -3.91 -5.15
C GLU A 71 6.89 -3.52 -4.85
N GLU A 72 7.45 -2.51 -5.55
CA GLU A 72 8.83 -2.03 -5.34
C GLU A 72 8.94 -0.88 -4.33
N ASP A 73 7.82 -0.43 -3.77
CA ASP A 73 7.81 0.66 -2.82
C ASP A 73 8.45 0.27 -1.48
N THR A 74 9.09 1.27 -0.86
CA THR A 74 9.68 1.12 0.47
C THR A 74 8.85 1.89 1.46
N HIS A 75 8.51 1.22 2.56
CA HIS A 75 7.55 1.70 3.53
C HIS A 75 8.18 2.13 4.87
N LEU A 76 7.58 3.13 5.52
CA LEU A 76 7.99 3.63 6.83
C LEU A 76 6.82 3.84 7.79
N TRP A 77 6.85 3.12 8.90
CA TRP A 77 5.90 3.25 9.99
C TRP A 77 6.29 4.36 10.97
N THR A 78 5.38 5.29 11.24
CA THR A 78 5.58 6.41 12.18
C THR A 78 4.33 6.73 13.00
N PHE A 79 4.52 7.39 14.14
CA PHE A 79 3.39 7.96 14.89
C PHE A 79 2.88 9.26 14.24
N VAL A 80 1.57 9.48 14.33
CA VAL A 80 0.93 10.70 13.84
C VAL A 80 1.07 11.82 14.87
N GLY A 81 1.96 12.77 14.60
CA GLY A 81 2.16 13.93 15.48
C GLY A 81 2.64 13.51 16.86
N ASN A 82 2.01 14.05 17.91
CA ASN A 82 2.37 13.76 19.31
C ASN A 82 1.55 12.59 19.91
N SER A 83 1.11 11.63 19.09
CA SER A 83 0.27 10.50 19.53
C SER A 83 1.03 9.40 20.29
N ASN A 84 2.34 9.57 20.50
CA ASN A 84 3.17 8.66 21.27
C ASN A 84 3.34 9.23 22.67
N ASP A 85 2.38 8.97 23.55
CA ASP A 85 2.27 9.43 24.95
C ASP A 85 3.64 9.62 25.62
N GLU A 86 4.25 10.81 25.46
CA GLU A 86 5.59 11.17 25.95
C GLU A 86 6.73 10.18 25.62
N GLY A 87 6.59 9.40 24.54
CA GLY A 87 7.59 8.40 24.14
C GLY A 87 7.49 7.07 24.87
N LEU A 88 6.37 6.78 25.54
CA LEU A 88 6.13 5.50 26.20
C LEU A 88 6.03 4.31 25.24
N TYR A 89 5.78 4.57 23.95
CA TYR A 89 5.66 3.56 22.92
C TYR A 89 6.72 3.71 21.83
N TYR A 90 6.95 2.63 21.09
CA TYR A 90 7.75 2.62 19.87
C TYR A 90 7.02 1.85 18.77
N ILE A 91 7.32 2.19 17.51
CA ILE A 91 6.91 1.40 16.35
C ILE A 91 8.15 1.08 15.52
N HIS A 92 8.31 -0.19 15.16
CA HIS A 92 9.42 -0.61 14.33
C HIS A 92 9.21 -0.09 12.90
N PRO A 93 10.16 0.67 12.34
CA PRO A 93 9.95 1.49 11.15
C PRO A 93 9.63 0.69 9.88
N THR A 94 10.06 -0.57 9.78
CA THR A 94 9.87 -1.38 8.57
C THR A 94 8.90 -2.54 8.74
N THR A 95 8.55 -2.91 9.97
CA THR A 95 7.71 -4.09 10.23
C THR A 95 6.35 -3.73 10.81
N GLY A 96 6.13 -2.47 11.21
CA GLY A 96 4.88 -2.07 11.85
C GLY A 96 4.68 -2.69 13.24
N LEU A 97 5.71 -3.30 13.84
CA LEU A 97 5.62 -3.88 15.18
C LEU A 97 5.54 -2.76 16.22
N LEU A 98 4.43 -2.70 16.95
CA LEU A 98 4.25 -1.78 18.06
C LEU A 98 4.80 -2.39 19.35
N GLY A 99 5.31 -1.55 20.24
CA GLY A 99 5.72 -1.95 21.57
C GLY A 99 5.78 -0.77 22.54
N THR A 100 6.22 -1.05 23.76
CA THR A 100 6.37 -0.08 24.83
C THR A 100 7.81 0.00 25.35
N ASN A 101 8.22 1.20 25.73
CA ASN A 101 9.50 1.49 26.37
C ASN A 101 9.45 1.35 27.90
N ILE A 102 8.29 0.99 28.46
CA ILE A 102 8.09 0.75 29.89
C ILE A 102 7.65 -0.68 30.15
N ASP A 103 8.02 -1.18 31.32
CA ASP A 103 7.52 -2.46 31.80
C ASP A 103 6.16 -2.24 32.48
N TYR A 104 5.09 -2.78 31.89
CA TYR A 104 3.79 -2.82 32.54
C TYR A 104 3.76 -4.03 33.47
N ASP A 105 4.01 -3.76 34.75
CA ASP A 105 3.80 -4.69 35.84
C ASP A 105 2.59 -4.22 36.66
N VAL A 106 1.54 -5.05 36.70
CA VAL A 106 0.33 -4.75 37.46
C VAL A 106 0.28 -5.51 38.78
N ASP A 107 1.24 -6.40 39.03
CA ASP A 107 1.40 -7.04 40.32
C ASP A 107 1.59 -5.96 41.40
N PRO A 108 0.97 -6.14 42.57
CA PRO A 108 1.19 -5.24 43.69
C PRO A 108 2.58 -5.50 44.29
N ASP A 109 3.63 -5.11 43.57
CA ASP A 109 4.95 -4.92 44.11
C ASP A 109 4.90 -3.75 45.09
N TYR A 110 4.72 -4.09 46.38
CA TYR A 110 4.54 -3.14 47.48
C TYR A 110 5.67 -2.09 47.56
N ASP A 111 6.84 -2.36 46.96
CA ASP A 111 8.05 -1.53 47.06
C ASP A 111 8.46 -0.77 45.76
N LYS A 112 7.66 -0.79 44.68
CA LYS A 112 8.02 -0.05 43.44
C LYS A 112 6.84 0.68 42.80
N PRO A 113 6.57 1.96 43.13
CA PRO A 113 5.44 2.67 42.53
C PRO A 113 5.85 3.33 41.20
N LYS A 114 5.55 2.67 40.07
CA LYS A 114 5.07 3.38 38.86
C LYS A 114 3.99 2.54 38.16
N ARG A 115 2.77 2.61 38.69
CA ARG A 115 1.56 2.15 38.02
C ARG A 115 1.14 3.18 36.97
N TYR A 116 1.07 2.78 35.71
CA TYR A 116 0.49 3.59 34.63
C TYR A 116 -0.95 3.10 34.37
N PRO A 117 -1.99 3.93 34.57
CA PRO A 117 -3.38 3.50 34.38
C PRO A 117 -3.63 3.11 32.92
N GLY A 118 -4.14 1.89 32.71
CA GLY A 118 -4.17 1.18 31.41
C GLY A 118 -5.21 1.65 30.39
N LYS A 119 -5.20 2.93 29.99
CA LYS A 119 -5.86 3.32 28.74
C LYS A 119 -5.18 4.52 28.07
N PHE A 120 -4.46 4.21 27.00
CA PHE A 120 -3.69 5.16 26.21
C PHE A 120 -4.10 5.02 24.74
N THR A 121 -4.18 6.14 24.02
CA THR A 121 -4.65 6.16 22.63
C THR A 121 -3.52 6.62 21.72
N TYR A 122 -3.04 5.74 20.85
CA TYR A 122 -2.05 6.08 19.84
C TYR A 122 -2.69 6.11 18.43
N LYS A 123 -2.06 6.87 17.53
CA LYS A 123 -2.40 6.89 16.10
C LYS A 123 -1.12 6.67 15.31
N VAL A 124 -1.13 5.66 14.45
CA VAL A 124 -0.03 5.29 13.56
C VAL A 124 -0.39 5.71 12.14
N ARG A 125 0.62 6.07 11.37
CA ARG A 125 0.53 6.17 9.91
C ARG A 125 1.73 5.45 9.31
N GLU A 126 1.59 5.15 8.04
CA GLU A 126 2.68 4.70 7.21
C GLU A 126 2.89 5.73 6.08
N ALA A 127 4.12 5.81 5.56
CA ALA A 127 4.46 6.62 4.40
C ALA A 127 5.51 5.93 3.51
N ALA A 128 5.23 5.86 2.20
CA ALA A 128 6.21 5.48 1.18
C ALA A 128 7.41 6.45 1.15
N ILE A 129 8.63 5.92 1.01
CA ILE A 129 9.88 6.70 1.05
C ILE A 129 10.50 6.89 -0.34
N THR A 130 10.24 5.99 -1.29
CA THR A 130 10.87 6.03 -2.63
C THR A 130 9.84 5.97 -3.73
N GLU A 131 9.67 7.08 -4.44
CA GLU A 131 8.98 7.14 -5.73
C GLU A 131 9.93 6.66 -6.82
N LYS A 132 9.90 5.38 -7.18
CA LYS A 132 10.45 4.95 -8.46
C LYS A 132 9.31 4.69 -9.40
N ALA A 133 9.13 5.61 -10.35
CA ALA A 133 8.34 5.31 -11.54
C ALA A 133 8.85 3.99 -12.13
N HIS A 134 8.00 2.96 -12.15
CA HIS A 134 8.29 1.71 -12.82
C HIS A 134 8.64 2.03 -14.28
N THR A 135 9.93 1.91 -14.60
CA THR A 135 10.44 2.13 -15.94
C THR A 135 10.69 0.76 -16.54
N GLU A 136 9.78 0.33 -17.42
CA GLU A 136 9.88 -0.89 -18.24
C GLU A 136 11.23 -1.01 -18.96
#